data_AF-A0A9Q9HHX7-F1
#
_entry.id   AF-A0A9Q9HHX7-F1
#
_cell.length_a   1.000
_cell.length_b   1.000
_cell.length_c   1.000
_cell.angle_alpha   90.00
_cell.angle_beta   90.00
_cell.angle_gamma   90.00
#
_symmetry.space_group_name_H-M   'P 1'
#
loop_
_entity.id
_entity.type
_entity.pdbx_description
1 polymer ?
#
loop_
_entity_poly.entity_id
_entity_poly.type
_entity_poly.pdbx_seq_one_letter_code
_entity_poly.pdbx_strand_id
1 'polypeptide(L)'
;MFENDFPLLSTASLVALILHTAKSGPVTLDSCEKALGGLFRQANETPGLPPEALRERLAGHLSDLEIAGILVPAEPVPGEAASWRLTSRGHQALTRHPEGLDQTDLAKYPEFAAHLRDTAHHACGMDPRGAQFDEGYRAGMNGQPFTGNPYGFDTADHQAWESGWTEAQEERRKGQPG
;
A
#
# COMPACT_ATOMS: atom_id res chain seq x y z
N MET A 1 5.34 1.13 25.57
CA MET A 1 4.99 2.57 25.58
C MET A 1 5.27 3.03 24.16
N PHE A 2 4.24 3.18 23.33
CA PHE A 2 4.40 3.58 21.93
C PHE A 2 4.59 5.11 21.91
N GLU A 3 5.84 5.56 22.01
CA GLU A 3 6.20 6.95 21.80
C GLU A 3 6.18 7.23 20.29
N ASN A 4 5.41 8.24 19.87
CA ASN A 4 5.15 8.71 18.49
C ASN A 4 3.78 8.37 17.87
N ASP A 5 2.69 8.35 18.66
CA ASP A 5 1.35 8.56 18.10
C ASP A 5 1.19 10.04 17.75
N PHE A 6 1.56 10.41 16.52
CA PHE A 6 1.16 11.68 15.92
C PHE A 6 -0.21 11.46 15.26
N PRO A 7 -1.34 11.81 15.89
CA PRO A 7 -2.68 11.51 15.35
C PRO A 7 -2.91 12.13 13.96
N LEU A 8 -2.24 13.26 13.67
CA LEU A 8 -2.24 13.92 12.36
C LEU A 8 -1.50 13.12 11.28
N LEU A 9 -0.60 12.21 11.66
CA LEU A 9 0.16 11.34 10.76
C LEU A 9 -0.42 9.92 10.67
N SER A 10 -1.57 9.67 11.31
CA SER A 10 -2.29 8.42 11.09
C SER A 10 -2.82 8.34 9.65
N THR A 11 -2.91 7.12 9.11
CA THR A 11 -3.42 6.87 7.75
C THR A 11 -4.77 7.51 7.52
N ALA A 12 -5.71 7.35 8.46
CA ALA A 12 -7.06 7.91 8.35
C ALA A 12 -7.02 9.44 8.27
N SER A 13 -6.25 10.12 9.14
CA SER A 13 -6.10 11.58 9.12
C SER A 13 -5.51 12.11 7.81
N LEU A 14 -4.47 11.44 7.28
CA LEU A 14 -3.85 11.83 6.02
C LEU A 14 -4.80 11.62 4.83
N VAL A 15 -5.51 10.50 4.80
CA VAL A 15 -6.53 10.25 3.77
C VAL A 15 -7.67 11.26 3.87
N ALA A 16 -8.15 11.57 5.08
CA ALA A 16 -9.18 12.60 5.27
C ALA A 16 -8.74 13.94 4.73
N LEU A 17 -7.51 14.37 5.05
CA LEU A 17 -6.93 15.59 4.53
C LEU A 17 -6.96 15.63 3.00
N ILE A 18 -6.51 14.55 2.35
CA ILE A 18 -6.50 14.43 0.88
C ILE A 18 -7.93 14.53 0.33
N LEU A 19 -8.88 13.80 0.89
CA LEU A 19 -10.26 13.76 0.40
C LEU A 19 -11.00 15.08 0.59
N HIS A 20 -10.83 15.76 1.74
CA HIS A 20 -11.41 17.08 1.99
C HIS A 20 -10.78 18.16 1.09
N THR A 21 -9.49 18.06 0.80
CA THR A 21 -8.82 18.93 -0.17
C THR A 21 -9.40 18.69 -1.57
N ALA A 22 -9.51 17.43 -1.99
CA ALA A 22 -10.03 17.02 -3.28
C ALA A 22 -11.52 17.36 -3.48
N LYS A 23 -12.30 17.45 -2.40
CA LYS A 23 -13.71 17.90 -2.42
C LYS A 23 -13.82 19.37 -2.85
N SER A 24 -12.80 20.19 -2.57
CA SER A 24 -12.79 21.62 -2.88
C SER A 24 -12.25 21.93 -4.29
N GLY A 25 -11.63 20.95 -4.96
CA GLY A 25 -11.06 21.09 -6.30
C GLY A 25 -9.98 20.04 -6.58
N PRO A 26 -9.31 20.08 -7.74
CA PRO A 26 -8.18 19.21 -8.02
C PRO A 26 -7.10 19.34 -6.94
N VAL A 27 -6.61 18.18 -6.46
CA VAL A 27 -5.59 18.10 -5.42
C VAL A 27 -4.24 17.78 -6.06
N THR A 28 -3.18 18.43 -5.59
CA THR A 28 -1.78 18.10 -5.91
C THR A 28 -1.04 17.71 -4.64
N LEU A 29 0.09 17.03 -4.79
CA LEU A 29 0.96 16.69 -3.65
C LEU A 29 1.39 17.94 -2.85
N ASP A 30 1.72 19.03 -3.54
CA ASP A 30 2.07 20.32 -2.92
C ASP A 30 0.88 20.93 -2.15
N SER A 31 -0.34 20.81 -2.67
CA SER A 31 -1.53 21.28 -1.95
C SER A 31 -1.79 20.48 -0.67
N CYS A 32 -1.57 19.16 -0.70
CA CYS A 32 -1.67 18.31 0.48
C CYS A 32 -0.63 18.67 1.54
N GLU A 33 0.62 18.89 1.13
CA GLU A 33 1.70 19.31 2.04
C GLU A 33 1.38 20.66 2.71
N LYS A 34 0.90 21.63 1.93
CA LYS A 34 0.48 22.93 2.46
C LYS A 34 -0.67 22.80 3.45
N ALA A 35 -1.66 21.95 3.15
CA ALA A 35 -2.78 21.70 4.04
C ALA A 35 -2.33 21.02 5.34
N LEU A 36 -1.45 20.02 5.25
CA LEU A 36 -0.87 19.33 6.40
C LEU A 36 -0.04 20.29 7.27
N GLY A 37 0.81 21.11 6.65
CA GLY A 37 1.57 22.15 7.35
C GLY A 37 0.68 23.24 7.97
N GLY A 38 -0.52 23.48 7.42
CA GLY A 38 -1.56 24.29 8.04
C GLY A 38 -2.09 23.65 9.33
N LEU A 39 -2.41 22.36 9.31
CA LEU A 39 -2.89 21.62 10.48
C LEU A 39 -1.86 21.58 11.60
N PHE A 40 -0.59 21.30 11.30
CA PHE A 40 0.49 21.29 12.30
C PHE A 40 0.67 22.67 12.95
N ARG A 41 0.66 23.74 12.17
CA ARG A 41 0.71 25.11 12.71
C ARG A 41 -0.48 25.43 13.59
N GLN A 42 -1.68 24.99 13.21
CA GLN A 42 -2.89 25.19 14.01
C GLN A 42 -2.85 24.41 15.32
N ALA A 43 -2.29 23.21 15.31
CA ALA A 43 -2.08 22.39 16.50
C ALA A 43 -0.88 22.86 17.36
N ASN A 44 -0.10 23.82 16.87
CA ASN A 44 1.19 24.22 17.46
C ASN A 44 2.14 23.03 17.65
N GLU A 45 2.12 22.12 16.69
CA GLU A 45 2.94 20.90 16.67
C GLU A 45 3.95 20.98 15.52
N THR A 46 5.10 20.33 15.71
CA THR A 46 6.04 20.05 14.62
C THR A 46 5.84 18.62 14.15
N PRO A 47 5.82 18.37 12.84
CA PRO A 47 5.81 17.00 12.34
C PRO A 47 7.03 16.25 12.89
N GLY A 48 6.82 15.12 13.57
CA GLY A 48 7.92 14.26 14.04
C GLY A 48 8.64 13.49 12.94
N LEU A 49 8.38 13.83 11.67
CA LEU A 49 8.98 13.22 10.49
C LEU A 49 9.64 14.29 9.63
N PRO A 50 10.73 13.94 8.94
CA PRO A 50 11.35 14.87 8.01
C PRO A 50 10.44 15.13 6.80
N PRO A 51 10.55 16.32 6.16
CA PRO A 51 9.65 16.73 5.09
C PRO A 51 9.55 15.75 3.92
N GLU A 52 10.67 15.15 3.52
CA GLU A 52 10.73 14.15 2.44
C GLU A 52 9.92 12.89 2.76
N ALA A 53 9.99 12.39 4.00
CA ALA A 53 9.23 11.22 4.42
C ALA A 53 7.73 11.50 4.49
N LEU A 54 7.34 12.73 4.85
CA LEU A 54 5.93 13.16 4.80
C LEU A 54 5.43 13.22 3.36
N ARG A 55 6.25 13.75 2.44
CA ARG A 55 5.93 13.81 1.02
C ARG A 55 5.73 12.42 0.44
N GLU A 56 6.63 11.49 0.74
CA GLU A 56 6.52 10.09 0.31
C GLU A 56 5.25 9.42 0.83
N ARG A 57 4.90 9.63 2.10
CA ARG A 57 3.66 9.11 2.68
C ARG A 57 2.41 9.67 2.00
N LEU A 58 2.37 10.98 1.76
CA LEU A 58 1.25 11.61 1.05
C LEU A 58 1.14 11.08 -0.39
N ALA A 59 2.27 10.91 -1.08
CA ALA A 59 2.30 10.34 -2.43
C ALA A 59 1.80 8.89 -2.44
N GLY A 60 2.19 8.07 -1.44
CA GLY A 60 1.70 6.72 -1.26
C GLY A 60 0.18 6.67 -1.11
N HIS A 61 -0.39 7.50 -0.23
CA HIS A 61 -1.84 7.55 -0.05
C HIS A 61 -2.60 8.07 -1.29
N LEU A 62 -2.04 9.01 -2.03
CA LEU A 62 -2.61 9.43 -3.32
C LEU A 62 -2.66 8.25 -4.30
N SER A 63 -1.59 7.47 -4.39
CA SER A 63 -1.54 6.26 -5.21
C SER A 63 -2.55 5.21 -4.77
N ASP A 64 -2.65 4.94 -3.46
CA ASP A 64 -3.62 3.98 -2.91
C ASP A 64 -5.08 4.37 -3.26
N LEU A 65 -5.39 5.67 -3.13
CA LEU A 65 -6.71 6.22 -3.46
C LEU A 65 -7.00 6.22 -4.96
N GLU A 66 -5.98 6.41 -5.80
CA GLU A 66 -6.09 6.25 -7.26
C GLU A 66 -6.38 4.79 -7.63
N ILE A 67 -5.62 3.85 -7.07
CA ILE A 67 -5.80 2.41 -7.29
C ILE A 67 -7.20 1.97 -6.86
N ALA A 68 -7.70 2.46 -5.73
CA ALA A 68 -9.05 2.19 -5.24
C ALA A 68 -10.16 2.87 -6.07
N GLY A 69 -9.82 3.71 -7.06
CA GLY A 69 -10.77 4.48 -7.87
C GLY A 69 -11.51 5.57 -7.09
N ILE A 70 -10.97 5.98 -5.93
CA ILE A 70 -11.49 7.06 -5.10
C ILE A 70 -11.07 8.41 -5.70
N LEU A 71 -9.83 8.46 -6.17
CA LEU A 71 -9.29 9.55 -6.98
C LEU A 71 -9.05 9.05 -8.40
N VAL A 72 -9.03 10.00 -9.34
CA VAL A 72 -8.51 9.78 -10.69
C VAL A 72 -7.59 10.94 -11.06
N PRO A 73 -6.57 10.72 -11.91
CA PRO A 73 -5.80 11.81 -12.48
C PRO A 73 -6.74 12.84 -13.13
N ALA A 74 -6.49 14.12 -12.86
CA ALA A 74 -7.13 15.20 -13.59
C ALA A 74 -6.47 15.37 -14.96
N GLU A 75 -7.06 16.22 -15.81
CA GLU A 75 -6.49 16.49 -17.12
C GLU A 75 -5.09 17.13 -16.96
N PRO A 76 -4.06 16.58 -17.63
CA PRO A 76 -2.71 17.10 -17.49
C PRO A 76 -2.62 18.49 -18.13
N VAL A 77 -2.18 19.47 -17.34
CA VAL A 77 -1.93 20.84 -17.80
C VAL A 77 -0.42 21.01 -18.01
N PRO A 78 0.04 21.41 -19.21
CA PRO A 78 1.47 21.60 -19.47
C PRO A 78 2.11 22.62 -18.51
N GLY A 79 3.18 22.20 -17.84
CA GLY A 79 3.90 23.04 -16.87
C GLY A 79 3.33 23.01 -15.44
N GLU A 80 2.26 22.25 -15.20
CA GLU A 80 1.71 22.03 -13.86
C GLU A 80 2.04 20.63 -13.32
N ALA A 81 1.99 20.50 -12.00
CA ALA A 81 2.19 19.22 -11.34
C ALA A 81 1.02 18.26 -11.61
N ALA A 82 1.28 16.95 -11.50
CA ALA A 82 0.22 15.95 -11.50
C ALA A 82 -0.84 16.30 -10.43
N SER A 83 -2.10 16.23 -10.83
CA SER A 83 -3.24 16.53 -9.98
C SER A 83 -4.29 15.42 -10.09
N TRP A 84 -5.07 15.28 -9.03
CA TRP A 84 -6.11 14.27 -8.89
C TRP A 84 -7.45 14.93 -8.58
N ARG A 85 -8.53 14.30 -9.01
CA ARG A 85 -9.89 14.74 -8.72
C ARG A 85 -10.71 13.62 -8.09
N LEU A 86 -11.63 14.01 -7.22
CA LEU A 86 -12.50 13.08 -6.51
C LEU A 86 -13.53 12.47 -7.48
N THR A 87 -13.65 11.14 -7.48
CA THR A 87 -14.67 10.43 -8.28
C THR A 87 -16.03 10.44 -7.58
N SER A 88 -17.11 10.02 -8.27
CA SER A 88 -18.40 9.80 -7.61
C SER A 88 -18.30 8.73 -6.50
N ARG A 89 -17.46 7.71 -6.69
CA ARG A 89 -17.13 6.70 -5.66
C ARG A 89 -16.45 7.36 -4.47
N GLY A 90 -15.46 8.23 -4.72
CA GLY A 90 -14.77 8.98 -3.67
C GLY A 90 -15.67 9.92 -2.87
N HIS A 91 -16.62 10.60 -3.52
CA HIS A 91 -17.62 11.41 -2.81
C HIS A 91 -18.48 10.56 -1.86
N GLN A 92 -18.92 9.37 -2.30
CA GLN A 92 -19.69 8.46 -1.44
C GLN A 92 -18.84 7.93 -0.28
N ALA A 93 -17.58 7.57 -0.55
CA ALA A 93 -16.66 7.10 0.48
C ALA A 93 -16.43 8.16 1.56
N LEU A 94 -16.15 9.41 1.16
CA LEU A 94 -16.00 10.54 2.08
C LEU A 94 -17.28 10.86 2.86
N THR A 95 -18.46 10.66 2.25
CA THR A 95 -19.74 10.85 2.95
C THR A 95 -19.97 9.78 4.03
N ARG A 96 -19.53 8.54 3.78
CA ARG A 96 -19.64 7.43 4.74
C ARG A 96 -18.57 7.49 5.84
N HIS A 97 -17.38 7.99 5.49
CA HIS A 97 -16.21 8.05 6.36
C HIS A 97 -15.60 9.47 6.32
N PRO A 98 -16.23 10.45 6.98
CA PRO A 98 -15.77 11.83 6.99
C PRO A 98 -14.39 12.01 7.65
N GLU A 99 -14.01 11.10 8.54
CA GLU A 99 -12.71 11.00 9.23
C GLU A 99 -11.59 10.36 8.40
N GLY A 100 -11.88 9.97 7.15
CA GLY A 100 -10.93 9.31 6.24
C GLY A 100 -11.14 7.81 6.13
N LEU A 101 -10.41 7.18 5.21
CA LEU A 101 -10.47 5.74 4.98
C LEU A 101 -9.16 5.12 5.49
N ASP A 102 -9.26 3.95 6.11
CA ASP A 102 -8.09 3.14 6.42
C ASP A 102 -7.86 2.04 5.37
N GLN A 103 -6.81 1.24 5.57
CA GLN A 103 -6.49 0.14 4.66
C GLN A 103 -7.58 -0.94 4.62
N THR A 104 -8.31 -1.15 5.72
CA THR A 104 -9.42 -2.12 5.80
C THR A 104 -10.61 -1.64 4.98
N ASP A 105 -10.88 -0.34 4.99
CA ASP A 105 -11.90 0.27 4.15
C ASP A 105 -11.51 0.24 2.67
N LEU A 106 -10.24 0.52 2.36
CA LEU A 106 -9.73 0.45 1.00
C LEU A 106 -9.73 -0.99 0.46
N ALA A 107 -9.46 -2.00 1.30
CA ALA A 107 -9.49 -3.41 0.92
C ALA A 107 -10.89 -3.91 0.48
N LYS A 108 -11.96 -3.15 0.73
CA LYS A 108 -13.30 -3.44 0.20
C LYS A 108 -13.42 -3.15 -1.29
N TYR A 109 -12.51 -2.37 -1.88
CA TYR A 109 -12.47 -2.11 -3.31
C TYR A 109 -11.66 -3.20 -4.03
N PRO A 110 -12.22 -3.88 -5.04
CA PRO A 110 -11.57 -5.02 -5.68
C PRO A 110 -10.25 -4.66 -6.35
N GLU A 111 -10.13 -3.44 -6.88
CA GLU A 111 -8.91 -2.94 -7.52
C GLU A 111 -7.77 -2.81 -6.49
N PHE A 112 -8.08 -2.26 -5.32
CA PHE A 112 -7.11 -2.13 -4.23
C PHE A 112 -6.81 -3.47 -3.55
N ALA A 113 -7.80 -4.36 -3.40
CA ALA A 113 -7.57 -5.70 -2.90
C ALA A 113 -6.69 -6.54 -3.84
N ALA A 114 -6.81 -6.35 -5.17
CA ALA A 114 -5.89 -6.94 -6.13
C ALA A 114 -4.48 -6.37 -5.99
N HIS A 115 -4.36 -5.04 -5.89
CA HIS A 115 -3.07 -4.40 -5.63
C HIS A 115 -2.42 -4.91 -4.34
N LEU A 116 -3.14 -4.95 -3.21
CA LEU A 116 -2.60 -5.50 -1.96
C LEU A 116 -2.13 -6.93 -2.11
N ARG A 117 -2.82 -7.78 -2.89
CA ARG A 117 -2.33 -9.14 -3.16
C ARG A 117 -1.03 -9.08 -3.95
N ASP A 118 -0.98 -8.37 -5.07
CA ASP A 118 0.24 -8.29 -5.90
C ASP A 118 1.43 -7.69 -5.12
N THR A 119 1.18 -6.64 -4.34
CA THR A 119 2.22 -5.96 -3.56
C THR A 119 2.57 -6.71 -2.27
N ALA A 120 1.67 -7.48 -1.65
CA ALA A 120 2.00 -8.33 -0.49
C ALA A 120 2.94 -9.47 -0.88
N HIS A 121 2.78 -10.02 -2.10
CA HIS A 121 3.78 -10.94 -2.66
C HIS A 121 5.12 -10.25 -2.90
N HIS A 122 5.16 -8.93 -3.07
CA HIS A 122 6.40 -8.16 -3.26
C HIS A 122 6.98 -7.52 -1.98
N ALA A 123 6.18 -7.26 -0.95
CA ALA A 123 6.59 -6.63 0.31
C ALA A 123 7.37 -7.59 1.23
N CYS A 124 7.43 -8.88 0.89
CA CYS A 124 8.44 -9.80 1.45
C CYS A 124 9.84 -9.60 0.83
N GLY A 125 10.14 -8.40 0.32
CA GLY A 125 11.38 -8.04 -0.39
C GLY A 125 12.51 -7.45 0.48
N MET A 126 12.43 -7.55 1.82
CA MET A 126 13.53 -7.15 2.72
C MET A 126 14.11 -8.32 3.53
N ASP A 127 13.80 -9.56 3.18
CA ASP A 127 14.66 -10.69 3.50
C ASP A 127 15.17 -11.23 2.15
N PRO A 128 16.49 -11.35 1.90
CA PRO A 128 17.00 -12.05 0.71
C PRO A 128 16.30 -13.40 0.52
N ARG A 129 15.88 -14.05 1.63
CA ARG A 129 15.09 -15.28 1.67
C ARG A 129 13.72 -15.20 0.99
N GLY A 130 13.14 -14.01 0.80
CA GLY A 130 11.87 -13.84 0.08
C GLY A 130 11.97 -14.26 -1.38
N ALA A 131 13.09 -13.94 -2.04
CA ALA A 131 13.32 -14.37 -3.42
C ALA A 131 13.47 -15.90 -3.54
N GLN A 132 14.15 -16.54 -2.57
CA GLN A 132 14.30 -17.99 -2.56
C GLN A 132 13.01 -18.71 -2.15
N PHE A 133 12.25 -18.13 -1.23
CA PHE A 133 10.91 -18.60 -0.88
C PHE A 133 9.98 -18.56 -2.10
N ASP A 134 9.92 -17.42 -2.81
CA ASP A 134 9.11 -17.27 -4.02
C ASP A 134 9.54 -18.24 -5.13
N GLU A 135 10.85 -18.45 -5.28
CA GLU A 135 11.39 -19.44 -6.22
C GLU A 135 10.96 -20.87 -5.85
N GLY A 136 11.01 -21.22 -4.56
CA GLY A 136 10.53 -22.50 -4.04
C GLY A 136 9.04 -22.71 -4.22
N TYR A 137 8.24 -21.68 -3.93
CA TYR A 137 6.80 -21.69 -4.12
C TYR A 137 6.44 -21.91 -5.60
N ARG A 138 7.08 -21.17 -6.50
CA ARG A 138 6.90 -21.32 -7.95
C ARG A 138 7.34 -22.70 -8.43
N ALA A 139 8.42 -23.25 -7.88
CA ALA A 139 8.88 -24.62 -8.18
C ALA A 139 7.82 -25.66 -7.81
N GLY A 140 7.23 -25.57 -6.61
CA GLY A 140 6.13 -26.45 -6.17
C GLY A 140 4.87 -26.31 -7.03
N MET A 141 4.47 -25.08 -7.36
CA MET A 141 3.35 -24.82 -8.27
C MET A 141 3.59 -25.33 -9.69
N ASN A 142 4.84 -25.39 -10.14
CA ASN A 142 5.23 -25.96 -11.44
C ASN A 142 5.46 -27.48 -11.39
N GLY A 143 5.32 -28.11 -10.23
CA GLY A 143 5.47 -29.56 -10.06
C GLY A 143 6.93 -30.04 -10.08
N GLN A 144 7.89 -29.15 -9.82
CA GLN A 144 9.28 -29.56 -9.64
C GLN A 144 9.41 -30.38 -8.35
N PRO A 145 10.30 -31.40 -8.33
CA PRO A 145 10.52 -32.21 -7.13
C PRO A 145 11.23 -31.40 -6.04
N PHE A 146 11.02 -31.78 -4.78
CA PHE A 146 11.65 -31.16 -3.61
C PHE A 146 13.19 -31.17 -3.69
N THR A 147 13.79 -32.19 -4.30
CA THR A 147 15.24 -32.30 -4.55
C THR A 147 15.75 -31.36 -5.65
N GLY A 148 14.86 -30.56 -6.26
CA GLY A 148 15.19 -29.54 -7.25
C GLY A 148 15.72 -28.23 -6.66
N ASN A 149 15.87 -28.15 -5.33
CA ASN A 149 16.42 -26.99 -4.65
C ASN A 149 17.86 -26.69 -5.14
N PRO A 150 18.14 -25.51 -5.73
CA PRO A 150 19.46 -25.18 -6.23
C PRO A 150 20.45 -24.73 -5.15
N TYR A 151 19.99 -24.52 -3.90
CA TYR A 151 20.81 -24.01 -2.80
C TYR A 151 21.45 -25.14 -1.99
N GLY A 152 22.57 -24.85 -1.33
CA GLY A 152 23.26 -25.82 -0.48
C GLY A 152 22.48 -26.14 0.80
N PHE A 153 22.41 -27.41 1.18
CA PHE A 153 21.54 -27.92 2.27
C PHE A 153 21.63 -27.19 3.62
N ASP A 154 22.78 -26.59 3.95
CA ASP A 154 23.03 -25.91 5.22
C ASP A 154 22.99 -24.36 5.10
N THR A 155 22.27 -23.85 4.10
CA THR A 155 22.08 -22.40 3.94
C THR A 155 20.67 -21.97 4.31
N ALA A 156 20.54 -20.74 4.80
CA ALA A 156 19.23 -20.14 5.04
C ALA A 156 18.39 -20.05 3.76
N ASP A 157 19.05 -19.91 2.60
CA ASP A 157 18.43 -19.89 1.28
C ASP A 157 17.76 -21.24 0.94
N HIS A 158 18.39 -22.36 1.32
CA HIS A 158 17.83 -23.70 1.15
C HIS A 158 16.55 -23.87 1.97
N GLN A 159 16.58 -23.46 3.25
CA GLN A 159 15.41 -23.52 4.13
C GLN A 159 14.25 -22.63 3.64
N ALA A 160 14.58 -21.44 3.12
CA ALA A 160 13.59 -20.53 2.56
C ALA A 160 12.89 -21.13 1.33
N TRP A 161 13.66 -21.70 0.41
CA TRP A 161 13.12 -22.38 -0.78
C TRP A 161 12.26 -23.60 -0.41
N GLU A 162 12.70 -24.44 0.53
CA GLU A 162 11.92 -25.60 1.00
C GLU A 162 10.59 -25.18 1.64
N SER A 163 10.61 -24.08 2.40
CA SER A 163 9.41 -23.51 3.02
C SER A 163 8.41 -23.06 1.96
N GLY A 164 8.88 -22.34 0.93
CA GLY A 164 8.04 -21.91 -0.20
C GLY A 164 7.46 -23.09 -0.98
N TRP A 165 8.29 -24.09 -1.29
CA TRP A 165 7.84 -25.31 -1.99
C TRP A 165 6.76 -26.07 -1.21
N THR A 166 6.95 -26.20 0.11
CA THR A 166 5.99 -26.89 0.99
C THR A 166 4.65 -26.16 1.02
N GLU A 167 4.65 -24.84 1.18
CA GLU A 167 3.45 -24.01 1.15
C GLU A 167 2.69 -24.18 -0.18
N ALA A 168 3.41 -24.20 -1.31
CA ALA A 168 2.80 -24.44 -2.61
C ALA A 168 2.09 -25.79 -2.71
N GLN A 169 2.64 -26.85 -2.11
CA GLN A 169 2.00 -28.17 -2.09
C GLN A 169 0.74 -28.18 -1.22
N GLU A 170 0.75 -27.47 -0.08
CA GLU A 170 -0.44 -27.31 0.75
C GLU A 170 -1.56 -26.58 0.01
N GLU A 171 -1.23 -25.49 -0.68
CA GLU A 171 -2.18 -24.73 -1.49
C GLU A 171 -2.75 -25.55 -2.65
N ARG A 172 -1.92 -26.34 -3.35
CA ARG A 172 -2.40 -27.27 -4.39
C ARG A 172 -3.35 -28.33 -3.83
N ARG A 173 -3.08 -28.80 -2.60
CA ARG A 173 -3.90 -29.81 -1.93
C ARG A 173 -5.23 -29.22 -1.44
N LYS A 174 -5.25 -27.96 -1.02
CA LYS A 174 -6.48 -27.22 -0.66
C LYS A 174 -7.31 -26.86 -1.89
N GLY A 175 -6.68 -26.61 -3.03
CA GLY A 175 -7.32 -26.28 -4.30
C GLY A 175 -7.86 -27.46 -5.12
N GLN A 176 -7.63 -28.71 -4.69
CA GLN A 176 -8.18 -29.91 -5.33
C GLN A 176 -9.51 -30.29 -4.66
N PRO A 177 -10.68 -30.10 -5.31
CA PRO A 177 -11.92 -30.70 -4.81
C PRO A 177 -11.78 -32.23 -4.91
N GLY A 178 -12.08 -32.92 -3.81
CA GLY A 178 -12.06 -34.37 -3.73
C GLY A 178 -13.06 -35.05 -4.65
#